data_AF-A0A949N372-F1
#
_entry.id   AF-A0A949N372-F1
#
_cell.length_a   1.000
_cell.length_b   1.000
_cell.length_c   1.000
_cell.angle_alpha   90.00
_cell.angle_beta   90.00
_cell.angle_gamma   90.00
#
_symmetry.space_group_name_H-M   'P 1'
#
loop_
_entity.id
_entity.type
_entity.pdbx_description
1 polymer ?
#
loop_
_entity_poly.entity_id
_entity_poly.type
_entity_poly.pdbx_seq_one_letter_code
_entity_poly.pdbx_strand_id
1 'polypeptide(L)' 'VHGVLVVPVDALLAQSSNGYAVEVVGVNGIHHLVPVTLGLFDDADGMVQVSGTGLAVGQRVVVPKL' A
#
# COMPACT_ATOMS: atom_id res chain seq x y z
N VAL A 1 13.38 12.35 2.98
CA VAL A 1 11.94 12.05 3.13
C VAL A 1 11.72 11.53 4.54
N HIS A 2 10.69 11.99 5.25
CA HIS A 2 10.35 11.53 6.60
C HIS A 2 8.86 11.19 6.63
N GLY A 3 8.46 10.16 7.40
CA GLY A 3 7.05 9.79 7.57
C GLY A 3 6.45 8.95 6.42
N VAL A 4 7.26 8.17 5.72
CA VAL A 4 6.80 7.22 4.69
C VAL A 4 6.56 5.84 5.28
N LEU A 5 5.66 5.06 4.67
CA LEU A 5 5.36 3.69 5.07
C LEU A 5 5.98 2.71 4.09
N VAL A 6 6.16 1.46 4.51
CA VAL A 6 6.55 0.35 3.62
C VAL A 6 5.47 -0.72 3.63
N VAL A 7 5.21 -1.30 2.46
CA VAL A 7 4.27 -2.43 2.28
C VAL A 7 4.94 -3.50 1.42
N PRO A 8 4.49 -4.77 1.47
CA PRO A 8 4.93 -5.78 0.52
C PRO A 8 4.59 -5.36 -0.91
N VAL A 9 5.48 -5.62 -1.87
CA VAL A 9 5.25 -5.33 -3.29
C VAL A 9 3.97 -6.03 -3.79
N ASP A 10 3.71 -7.26 -3.31
CA ASP A 10 2.54 -8.04 -3.67
C ASP A 10 1.21 -7.42 -3.20
N ALA A 11 1.23 -6.44 -2.29
CA ALA A 11 0.04 -5.71 -1.85
C ALA A 11 -0.41 -4.62 -2.85
N LEU A 12 0.39 -4.35 -3.88
CA LEU A 12 0.10 -3.30 -4.86
C LEU A 12 -0.94 -3.75 -5.88
N LEU A 13 -1.98 -2.93 -6.04
CA LEU A 13 -3.01 -3.10 -7.05
C LEU A 13 -2.84 -2.04 -8.14
N ALA A 14 -2.58 -2.47 -9.37
CA ALA A 14 -2.51 -1.59 -10.52
C ALA A 14 -3.93 -1.09 -10.89
N GLN A 15 -4.08 0.21 -11.03
CA GLN A 15 -5.30 0.89 -11.45
C GLN A 15 -5.14 1.40 -12.88
N SER A 16 -6.18 1.24 -13.70
CA SER A 16 -6.14 1.54 -15.15
C SER A 16 -5.76 2.97 -15.51
N SER A 17 -6.02 3.96 -14.64
CA SER A 17 -5.70 5.37 -14.88
C SER A 17 -4.97 6.07 -13.72
N ASN A 18 -4.85 5.44 -12.56
CA ASN A 18 -4.41 6.10 -11.31
C ASN A 18 -3.10 5.56 -10.74
N GLY A 19 -2.37 4.73 -11.49
CA GLY A 19 -1.12 4.13 -11.02
C GLY A 19 -1.40 2.96 -10.08
N TYR A 20 -0.96 3.08 -8.82
CA TYR A 20 -1.08 1.98 -7.85
C TYR A 20 -1.94 2.36 -6.66
N ALA A 21 -2.58 1.37 -6.07
CA ALA A 21 -3.29 1.48 -4.81
C ALA A 21 -2.93 0.32 -3.89
N VAL A 22 -3.19 0.50 -2.60
CA VAL A 22 -3.25 -0.60 -1.63
C VAL A 22 -4.67 -0.74 -1.14
N GLU A 23 -5.08 -1.97 -0.86
CA GLU A 23 -6.36 -2.23 -0.21
C GLU A 23 -6.18 -2.21 1.31
N VAL A 24 -6.96 -1.36 1.99
CA VAL A 24 -6.90 -1.19 3.44
C VAL A 24 -8.17 -1.75 4.08
N VAL A 25 -7.99 -2.50 5.18
CA VAL A 25 -9.07 -3.02 6.00
C VAL A 25 -9.39 -2.05 7.13
N GLY A 26 -10.58 -1.44 7.08
CA GLY A 26 -11.09 -0.55 8.12
C GLY A 26 -11.46 -1.28 9.41
N VAL A 27 -11.72 -0.52 10.48
CA VAL A 27 -12.03 -1.05 11.83
C VAL A 27 -13.27 -1.93 11.89
N ASN A 28 -14.20 -1.74 10.96
CA ASN A 28 -15.43 -2.53 10.81
C ASN A 28 -15.29 -3.68 9.80
N GLY A 29 -14.07 -3.95 9.34
CA GLY A 29 -13.81 -4.93 8.28
C GLY A 29 -14.25 -4.46 6.90
N ILE A 30 -14.57 -3.18 6.70
CA ILE A 30 -14.84 -2.65 5.35
C ILE A 30 -13.53 -2.40 4.63
N HIS A 31 -13.46 -2.89 3.40
CA HIS A 31 -12.31 -2.75 2.52
C HIS A 31 -12.46 -1.51 1.64
N HIS A 32 -11.36 -0.81 1.40
CA HIS A 32 -11.32 0.30 0.45
C HIS A 32 -9.93 0.42 -0.16
N LEU A 33 -9.87 0.96 -1.38
CA LEU A 33 -8.62 1.23 -2.08
C LEU A 33 -8.11 2.61 -1.71
N VAL A 34 -6.83 2.67 -1.36
CA VAL A 34 -6.11 3.92 -1.11
C VAL A 34 -5.07 4.08 -2.22
N PRO A 35 -5.19 5.10 -3.09
CA PRO A 35 -4.18 5.41 -4.09
C PRO A 35 -2.84 5.75 -3.44
N VAL A 36 -1.74 5.28 -4.02
CA VAL A 36 -0.40 5.48 -3.49
C VAL A 36 0.57 5.97 -4.57
N THR A 37 1.51 6.79 -4.14
CA THR A 37 2.75 7.06 -4.86
C THR A 37 3.84 6.13 -4.35
N LEU A 38 4.53 5.46 -5.28
CA LEU A 38 5.62 4.55 -4.96
C LEU A 38 6.95 5.30 -4.85
N GLY A 39 7.80 4.86 -3.94
CA GLY A 39 9.15 5.35 -3.74
C GLY A 39 10.19 4.25 -4.02
N LEU A 40 11.12 4.09 -3.07
CA LEU A 40 12.17 3.08 -3.15
C LEU A 40 11.60 1.67 -3.00
N PHE A 41 12.18 0.74 -3.75
CA PHE A 41 11.97 -0.68 -3.61
C PHE A 41 13.15 -1.28 -2.84
N ASP A 42 12.83 -2.13 -1.89
CA ASP A 42 13.79 -2.99 -1.22
C ASP A 42 13.63 -4.40 -1.78
N ASP A 43 14.50 -4.75 -2.72
CA ASP A 43 14.48 -6.03 -3.42
C ASP A 43 14.90 -7.21 -2.50
N ALA A 44 15.57 -6.93 -1.37
CA ALA A 44 16.00 -7.98 -0.45
C ALA A 44 14.82 -8.49 0.39
N ASP A 45 13.97 -7.57 0.84
CA ASP A 45 12.82 -7.88 1.70
C ASP A 45 11.48 -7.91 0.93
N GLY A 46 11.49 -7.57 -0.36
CA GLY A 46 10.27 -7.53 -1.19
C GLY A 46 9.30 -6.42 -0.79
N MET A 47 9.85 -5.29 -0.34
CA MET A 47 9.09 -4.16 0.20
C MET A 47 9.16 -2.95 -0.71
N VAL A 48 8.14 -2.09 -0.65
CA VAL A 48 8.11 -0.82 -1.38
C VAL A 48 7.67 0.31 -0.46
N GLN A 49 8.37 1.43 -0.57
CA GLN A 49 8.00 2.67 0.10
C GLN A 49 6.75 3.25 -0.56
N VAL A 50 5.75 3.61 0.25
CA VAL A 50 4.50 4.22 -0.22
C VAL A 50 4.18 5.50 0.56
N SER A 51 3.54 6.42 -0.16
CA SER A 51 2.91 7.61 0.40
C SER A 51 1.57 7.85 -0.26
N GLY A 52 0.57 8.31 0.49
CA GLY A 52 -0.77 8.59 -0.03
C GLY A 52 -1.65 9.25 1.03
N THR A 53 -2.57 10.08 0.58
CA THR A 53 -3.60 10.64 1.47
C THR A 53 -4.49 9.52 1.99
N GLY A 54 -4.64 9.41 3.31
CA GLY A 54 -5.41 8.34 3.94
C GLY A 54 -4.59 7.13 4.40
N LEU A 55 -3.26 7.14 4.18
CA LEU A 55 -2.35 6.18 4.78
C LEU A 55 -1.82 6.64 6.14
N ALA A 56 -1.77 5.71 7.09
CA ALA A 56 -1.24 5.93 8.43
C ALA A 56 -0.63 4.64 9.02
N VAL A 57 0.33 4.81 9.92
CA VAL A 57 0.93 3.69 10.68
C VAL A 57 -0.15 2.89 11.40
N GLY A 58 -0.03 1.56 11.37
CA GLY A 58 -0.93 0.64 12.06
C GLY A 58 -2.16 0.21 11.25
N GLN A 59 -2.39 0.80 10.08
CA GLN A 59 -3.40 0.29 9.13
C GLN A 59 -3.02 -1.10 8.62
N ARG A 60 -4.04 -1.93 8.40
CA ARG A 60 -3.86 -3.27 7.83
C ARG A 60 -4.08 -3.20 6.33
N VAL A 61 -3.07 -3.64 5.59
CA VAL A 61 -3.15 -3.79 4.13
C VAL A 61 -3.41 -5.24 3.76
N VAL A 62 -4.20 -5.46 2.72
CA VAL A 62 -4.44 -6.78 2.15
C VAL A 62 -3.24 -7.18 1.30
N VAL A 63 -2.80 -8.42 1.45
CA VAL A 63 -1.82 -9.06 0.56
C VAL A 63 -2.54 -10.23 -0.12
N PRO A 64 -2.83 -10.14 -1.43
CA PRO A 64 -3.38 -11.24 -2.20
C PRO A 64 -2.47 -12.47 -2.09
N LYS A 65 -3.08 -13.64 -1.95
CA LYS A 65 -2.39 -14.93 -2.07
C LYS A 65 -3.07 -15.72 -3.19
N LEU A 66 -2.25 -16.34 -4.03
CA LEU A 66 -2.68 -17.35 -4.99
C LEU A 66 -3.12 -18.62 -4.26
#